data_AF-A0A1F4ESS5-F1
#
_entry.id   AF-A0A1F4ESS5-F1
#
_cell.length_a   1.000
_cell.length_b   1.000
_cell.length_c   1.000
_cell.angle_alpha   90.00
_cell.angle_beta   90.00
_cell.angle_gamma   90.00
#
_symmetry.space_group_name_H-M   'P 1'
#
loop_
_entity.id
_entity.type
_entity.pdbx_description
1 polymer ?
#
loop_
_entity_poly.entity_id
_entity_poly.type
_entity_poly.pdbx_seq_one_letter_code
_entity_poly.pdbx_strand_id
1 'polypeptide(L)' 'MSEFFAMGGYALYVWGSYGVAFALLALEVILLAHRSRNARRTP' A
#
# COMPACT_ATOMS: atom_id res chain seq x y z
N MET A 1 3.09 19.03 -15.26
CA MET A 1 2.54 17.97 -14.38
C MET A 1 1.99 16.78 -15.16
N SER A 2 1.32 17.01 -16.31
CA SER A 2 0.84 15.97 -17.23
C SER A 2 1.93 15.15 -17.91
N GLU A 3 3.14 15.71 -18.08
CA GLU A 3 4.27 15.03 -18.76
C GLU A 3 4.84 13.84 -17.97
N PHE A 4 4.71 13.82 -16.63
CA PHE A 4 5.15 12.71 -15.79
C PHE A 4 4.22 11.49 -15.87
N PHE A 5 2.93 11.72 -16.11
CA PHE A 5 1.93 10.66 -16.32
C PHE A 5 1.82 10.25 -17.80
N ALA A 6 2.21 11.14 -18.72
CA ALA A 6 2.18 10.93 -20.16
C ALA A 6 3.50 10.37 -20.76
N MET A 7 4.46 9.92 -19.94
CA MET A 7 5.65 9.18 -20.41
C MET A 7 5.27 7.76 -20.87
N GLY A 8 4.41 7.62 -21.87
CA GLY A 8 4.28 6.46 -22.77
C GLY A 8 4.39 5.04 -22.19
N GLY A 9 3.97 4.79 -20.94
CA GLY A 9 4.03 3.47 -20.30
C GLY A 9 5.01 3.32 -19.12
N TYR A 10 5.98 4.22 -18.91
CA TYR A 10 6.96 4.11 -17.80
C TYR A 10 6.40 4.54 -16.45
N ALA A 11 5.40 5.42 -16.43
CA ALA A 11 4.74 5.82 -15.19
C ALA A 11 4.14 4.62 -14.45
N LEU A 12 3.58 3.63 -15.17
CA LEU A 12 3.04 2.41 -14.56
C LEU A 12 4.12 1.52 -13.93
N TYR A 13 5.36 1.53 -14.42
CA TYR A 13 6.46 0.79 -13.80
C TYR A 13 6.93 1.43 -12.49
N VAL A 14 7.09 2.75 -12.49
CA VAL A 14 7.50 3.50 -11.29
C VAL A 14 6.40 3.42 -10.24
N TRP A 15 5.18 3.82 -10.61
CA TRP A 15 4.02 3.81 -9.71
C TRP A 15 3.56 2.40 -9.36
N GLY A 16 3.82 1.39 -10.20
CA GLY A 16 3.54 -0.01 -9.90
C GLY A 16 4.34 -0.50 -8.69
N SER A 17 5.65 -0.29 -8.66
CA SER A 17 6.50 -0.66 -7.52
C SER A 17 6.12 0.09 -6.24
N TYR A 18 5.83 1.39 -6.33
CA TYR A 18 5.33 2.17 -5.19
C TYR A 18 3.94 1.69 -4.73
N GLY A 19 3.06 1.33 -5.67
CA GLY A 19 1.73 0.79 -5.38
C GLY A 19 1.80 -0.57 -4.70
N VAL A 20 2.70 -1.46 -5.13
CA VAL A 20 2.94 -2.76 -4.50
C VAL A 20 3.50 -2.59 -3.09
N ALA A 21 4.50 -1.72 -2.91
CA ALA A 21 5.06 -1.41 -1.59
C ALA A 21 3.99 -0.84 -0.64
N PHE A 22 3.19 0.11 -1.13
CA PHE A 22 2.07 0.69 -0.38
C PHE A 22 1.01 -0.36 -0.06
N ALA A 23 0.68 -1.26 -0.99
CA ALA A 23 -0.28 -2.34 -0.76
C ALA A 23 0.19 -3.33 0.31
N LEU A 24 1.48 -3.70 0.31
CA LEU A 24 2.06 -4.55 1.34
C LEU A 24 2.02 -3.89 2.73
N LEU A 25 2.40 -2.61 2.81
CA LEU A 25 2.31 -1.83 4.05
C LEU A 25 0.86 -1.72 4.54
N ALA A 26 -0.08 -1.41 3.66
CA ALA A 26 -1.50 -1.32 4.00
C ALA A 26 -2.03 -2.67 4.50
N LEU A 27 -1.66 -3.77 3.83
CA LEU A 27 -2.03 -5.12 4.25
C LEU A 27 -1.50 -5.43 5.65
N GLU A 28 -0.25 -5.11 5.93
CA GLU A 28 0.37 -5.33 7.24
C GLU A 28 -0.33 -4.51 8.33
N VAL A 29 -0.64 -3.24 8.07
CA VAL A 29 -1.42 -2.38 8.98
C VAL A 29 -2.81 -2.94 9.24
N ILE A 30 -3.51 -3.41 8.20
CA ILE A 30 -4.85 -4.00 8.33
C ILE A 30 -4.78 -5.28 9.17
N LEU A 31 -3.84 -6.19 8.86
CA LEU A 31 -3.64 -7.43 9.62
C LEU A 31 -3.31 -7.15 11.09
N LEU A 32 -2.44 -6.17 11.34
CA LEU A 32 -2.06 -5.76 12.68
C LEU A 32 -3.23 -5.10 13.42
N ALA A 33 -4.03 -4.28 12.75
CA ALA A 33 -5.23 -3.67 13.32
C ALA A 33 -6.31 -4.72 13.64
N HIS A 34 -6.51 -5.70 12.75
CA HIS A 34 -7.38 -6.84 12.99
C HIS A 34 -6.91 -7.67 14.19
N ARG A 35 -5.59 -7.90 14.32
CA ARG A 35 -5.02 -8.67 15.43
C ARG A 35 -5.01 -7.89 16.75
N SER A 36 -4.79 -6.59 16.72
CA SER A 36 -4.87 -5.72 17.90
C SER A 36 -6.31 -5.62 18.43
N ARG A 37 -7.32 -5.69 17.55
CA ARG A 37 -8.73 -5.88 17.95
C ARG A 37 -8.98 -7.18 18.71
N ASN A 38 -8.24 -8.25 18.41
CA ASN A 38 -8.32 -9.51 19.15
C ASN A 38 -7.48 -9.47 20.45
N ALA A 39 -6.32 -8.81 20.47
CA ALA A 39 -5.47 -8.74 21.66
C ALA A 39 -6.00 -7.77 22.74
N ARG A 40 -6.72 -6.70 22.36
CA ARG A 40 -7.38 -5.76 23.30
C ARG A 40 -8.65 -6.33 23.96
N ARG A 41 -9.05 -7.56 23.62
CA ARG A 41 -10.14 -8.29 24.27
C ARG A 41 -9.66 -9.23 25.39
N THR A 42 -8.38 -9.18 25.73
CA THR A 42 -7.89 -9.88 26.93
C THR A 42 -8.15 -8.94 28.13
N PRO A 43 -8.97 -9.36 29.11
CA PRO A 43 -9.28 -8.59 30.31
C PRO A 43 -8.07 -8.40 31.22
#